data_AF-A0A350BZI1-F1
#
_entry.id   AF-A0A350BZI1-F1
#
_cell.length_a   1.000
_cell.length_b   1.000
_cell.length_c   1.000
_cell.angle_alpha   90.00
_cell.angle_beta   90.00
_cell.angle_gamma   90.00
#
_symmetry.space_group_name_H-M   'P 1'
#
loop_
_entity.id
_entity.type
_entity.pdbx_description
1 polymer ?
#
loop_
_entity_poly.entity_id
_entity_poly.type
_entity_poly.pdbx_seq_one_letter_code
_entity_poly.pdbx_strand_id
1 'polypeptide(L)'
;MTIEKGPVDVSVLQKKLRYSKRIPTRKLYISDLHFFHDSLNHRMDMRGFSDYEEMNAHMIRQWNDHVTKKDEVYILGDFSISRGKAANEVLEQLNGKKYLIEGNHDKSLDDKEFDRSLFRWIRPYAEIRDCRRQVILSLYPVFCYKGQYRMTPEGTPLTYMLYGHVHNTHDERLVNEFIRIPKKSEILALAESMNHSEGQAIGTVEDMIYEMNSAMQDMIFRWNFCKEAYAGPVRSRDGKRQIKDLAAEGIEYLKEIRKGKLWKRLF
;
A
#
# COMPACT_ATOMS: atom_id res chain seq x y z
N MET A 1 44.46 -23.53 -9.02
CA MET A 1 43.97 -23.93 -7.69
C MET A 1 42.50 -24.31 -7.84
N THR A 2 42.24 -25.56 -8.20
CA THR A 2 40.91 -26.09 -8.51
C THR A 2 40.28 -26.56 -7.20
N ILE A 3 39.19 -25.91 -6.77
CA ILE A 3 38.45 -26.33 -5.58
C ILE A 3 37.50 -27.45 -6.03
N GLU A 4 37.92 -28.70 -5.83
CA GLU A 4 37.02 -29.85 -5.94
C GLU A 4 35.97 -29.78 -4.83
N LYS A 5 34.70 -29.57 -5.20
CA LYS A 5 33.58 -29.72 -4.27
C LYS A 5 33.35 -31.21 -4.07
N GLY A 6 33.78 -31.72 -2.91
CA GLY A 6 33.50 -33.08 -2.48
C GLY A 6 31.99 -33.39 -2.45
N PRO A 7 31.60 -34.68 -2.49
CA PRO A 7 30.22 -35.10 -2.60
C PRO A 7 29.37 -34.52 -1.46
N VAL A 8 28.23 -33.92 -1.83
CA VAL A 8 27.26 -33.36 -0.88
C VAL A 8 26.68 -34.51 -0.06
N ASP A 9 26.95 -34.53 1.25
CA ASP A 9 26.38 -35.52 2.16
C ASP A 9 24.86 -35.31 2.29
N VAL A 10 24.11 -36.11 1.52
CA VAL A 10 22.65 -36.09 1.45
C VAL A 10 22.02 -36.43 2.80
N SER A 11 22.74 -37.11 3.70
CA SER A 11 22.26 -37.46 5.04
C SER A 11 22.13 -36.23 5.96
N VAL A 12 22.97 -35.21 5.77
CA VAL A 12 22.91 -33.92 6.49
C VAL A 12 21.71 -33.08 6.02
N LEU A 13 21.42 -33.09 4.72
CA LEU A 13 20.22 -32.47 4.14
C LEU A 13 18.93 -33.14 4.65
N GLN A 14 18.91 -34.47 4.70
CA GLN A 14 17.78 -35.24 5.23
C GLN A 14 17.57 -35.04 6.74
N LYS A 15 18.65 -34.88 7.53
CA LYS A 15 18.57 -34.54 8.96
C LYS A 15 17.99 -33.14 9.20
N LYS A 16 18.31 -32.14 8.35
CA LYS A 16 17.71 -30.79 8.41
C LYS A 16 16.23 -30.79 8.00
N LEU A 17 15.83 -31.59 7.00
CA LEU A 17 14.43 -31.74 6.58
C LEU A 17 13.56 -32.46 7.63
N ARG A 18 14.14 -33.34 8.45
CA ARG A 18 13.44 -33.99 9.57
C ARG A 18 13.14 -33.05 10.75
N TYR A 19 13.77 -31.88 10.81
CA TYR A 19 13.56 -30.84 11.84
C TYR A 19 12.58 -29.75 11.36
N SER A 20 11.32 -30.13 11.14
CA SER A 20 10.11 -29.35 11.48
C SER A 20 8.90 -29.90 10.73
N LYS A 21 8.18 -30.85 11.34
CA LYS A 21 6.78 -31.13 10.98
C LYS A 21 5.83 -29.98 11.38
N ARG A 22 6.34 -28.87 11.92
CA ARG A 22 5.56 -27.66 12.13
C ARG A 22 5.58 -26.87 10.82
N ILE A 23 4.46 -26.91 10.10
CA ILE A 23 4.18 -25.93 9.04
C ILE A 23 4.37 -24.55 9.67
N PRO A 24 5.32 -23.73 9.18
CA PRO A 24 5.51 -22.37 9.68
C PRO A 24 4.21 -21.59 9.58
N THR A 25 3.92 -20.74 10.57
CA THR A 25 2.82 -19.77 10.46
C THR A 25 3.04 -18.93 9.20
N ARG A 26 2.08 -18.95 8.27
CA ARG A 26 2.13 -18.13 7.06
C ARG A 26 1.54 -16.77 7.35
N LYS A 27 2.10 -15.74 6.72
CA LYS A 27 1.49 -14.43 6.60
C LYS A 27 0.83 -14.34 5.23
N LEU A 28 -0.47 -14.06 5.23
CA LEU A 28 -1.29 -13.89 4.04
C LEU A 28 -1.80 -12.46 4.01
N TYR A 29 -1.92 -11.91 2.81
CA TYR A 29 -2.31 -10.52 2.59
C TYR A 29 -3.46 -10.52 1.59
N ILE A 30 -4.51 -9.76 1.90
CA ILE A 30 -5.71 -9.64 1.08
C ILE A 30 -6.32 -8.27 1.31
N SER A 31 -7.10 -7.76 0.36
CA SER A 31 -7.74 -6.46 0.45
C SER A 31 -9.11 -6.49 -0.21
N ASP A 32 -9.93 -5.48 0.06
CA ASP A 32 -11.14 -5.17 -0.70
C ASP A 32 -12.11 -6.36 -0.77
N LEU A 33 -12.32 -7.02 0.38
CA LEU A 33 -13.22 -8.15 0.48
C LEU A 33 -14.66 -7.72 0.21
N HIS A 34 -15.07 -6.57 0.71
CA HIS A 34 -16.38 -5.97 0.46
C HIS A 34 -17.54 -6.94 0.74
N PHE A 35 -17.48 -7.68 1.85
CA PHE A 35 -18.62 -8.49 2.29
C PHE A 35 -19.88 -7.62 2.38
N PHE A 36 -21.00 -8.17 1.88
CA PHE A 36 -22.31 -7.52 1.77
C PHE A 36 -22.41 -6.38 0.73
N HIS A 37 -21.44 -6.20 -0.18
CA HIS A 37 -21.45 -5.07 -1.13
C HIS A 37 -22.00 -5.41 -2.53
N ASP A 38 -23.33 -5.50 -2.62
CA ASP A 38 -24.04 -5.86 -3.85
C ASP A 38 -23.73 -4.92 -5.04
N SER A 39 -23.61 -3.62 -4.77
CA SER A 39 -23.29 -2.63 -5.81
C SER A 39 -21.91 -2.87 -6.44
N LEU A 40 -20.94 -3.38 -5.69
CA LEU A 40 -19.62 -3.70 -6.25
C LEU A 40 -19.67 -5.00 -7.03
N ASN A 41 -20.42 -5.99 -6.53
CA ASN A 41 -20.66 -7.24 -7.24
C ASN A 41 -21.23 -6.98 -8.64
N HIS A 42 -22.17 -6.04 -8.80
CA HIS A 42 -22.85 -5.83 -10.09
C HIS A 42 -22.35 -4.66 -10.93
N ARG A 43 -21.75 -3.62 -10.33
CA ARG A 43 -21.49 -2.33 -11.03
C ARG A 43 -20.05 -1.88 -11.05
N MET A 44 -19.21 -2.34 -10.11
CA MET A 44 -17.81 -1.90 -10.02
C MET A 44 -16.87 -3.03 -10.44
N ASP A 45 -16.75 -4.07 -9.60
CA ASP A 45 -15.87 -5.20 -9.87
C ASP A 45 -16.52 -6.23 -10.79
N MET A 46 -17.85 -6.21 -10.92
CA MET A 46 -18.60 -7.18 -11.75
C MET A 46 -18.22 -8.63 -11.42
N ARG A 47 -18.23 -8.98 -10.12
CA ARG A 47 -17.75 -10.28 -9.62
C ARG A 47 -18.60 -11.47 -10.09
N GLY A 48 -19.81 -11.21 -10.56
CA GLY A 48 -20.62 -12.18 -11.31
C GLY A 48 -21.48 -13.12 -10.44
N PHE A 49 -21.68 -12.78 -9.16
CA PHE A 49 -22.62 -13.48 -8.29
C PHE A 49 -24.04 -12.95 -8.49
N SER A 50 -25.06 -13.74 -8.16
CA SER A 50 -26.47 -13.33 -8.25
C SER A 50 -26.81 -12.19 -7.30
N ASP A 51 -26.21 -12.20 -6.11
CA ASP A 51 -26.38 -11.23 -5.03
C ASP A 51 -25.17 -11.28 -4.08
N TYR A 52 -25.18 -10.42 -3.06
CA TYR A 52 -24.13 -10.41 -2.05
C TYR A 52 -24.15 -11.65 -1.15
N GLU A 53 -25.29 -12.32 -0.95
CA GLU A 53 -25.38 -13.53 -0.13
C GLU A 53 -24.60 -14.68 -0.77
N GLU A 54 -24.79 -14.93 -2.06
CA GLU A 54 -24.03 -15.92 -2.83
C GLU A 54 -22.53 -15.59 -2.81
N MET A 55 -22.19 -14.32 -3.05
CA MET A 55 -20.81 -13.82 -3.00
C MET A 55 -20.17 -14.07 -1.64
N ASN A 56 -20.84 -13.68 -0.56
CA ASN A 56 -20.35 -13.85 0.81
C ASN A 56 -20.10 -15.33 1.12
N ALA A 57 -21.05 -16.19 0.78
CA ALA A 57 -20.93 -17.64 1.00
C ALA A 57 -19.78 -18.25 0.19
N HIS A 58 -19.59 -17.83 -1.06
CA HIS A 58 -18.46 -18.26 -1.88
C HIS A 58 -17.12 -17.82 -1.28
N MET A 59 -17.00 -16.55 -0.91
CA MET A 59 -15.77 -15.99 -0.33
C MET A 59 -15.38 -16.67 0.99
N ILE A 60 -16.35 -16.95 1.87
CA ILE A 60 -16.09 -17.66 3.13
C ILE A 60 -15.55 -19.06 2.86
N ARG A 61 -16.12 -19.80 1.90
CA ARG A 61 -15.62 -21.13 1.51
C ARG A 61 -14.18 -21.05 1.00
N GLN A 62 -13.92 -20.18 0.02
CA GLN A 62 -12.59 -20.01 -0.57
C GLN A 62 -11.55 -19.58 0.46
N TRP A 63 -11.92 -18.70 1.39
CA TRP A 63 -11.06 -18.32 2.50
C TRP A 63 -10.68 -19.53 3.33
N ASN A 64 -11.66 -20.31 3.78
CA ASN A 64 -11.44 -21.43 4.68
C ASN A 64 -10.73 -22.63 4.03
N ASP A 65 -10.81 -22.77 2.71
CA ASP A 65 -10.06 -23.76 1.94
C ASP A 65 -8.55 -23.46 1.90
N HIS A 66 -8.17 -22.17 2.00
CA HIS A 66 -6.77 -21.74 1.88
C HIS A 66 -6.14 -21.31 3.21
N VAL A 67 -6.96 -20.85 4.16
CA VAL A 67 -6.52 -20.27 5.44
C VAL A 67 -6.78 -21.25 6.58
N THR A 68 -5.72 -21.55 7.34
CA THR A 68 -5.79 -22.35 8.55
C THR A 68 -5.91 -21.46 9.79
N LYS A 69 -6.38 -22.02 10.91
CA LYS A 69 -6.47 -21.31 12.20
C LYS A 69 -5.14 -20.76 12.73
N LYS A 70 -3.99 -21.24 12.21
CA LYS A 70 -2.66 -20.80 12.63
C LYS A 70 -2.14 -19.61 11.84
N ASP A 71 -2.62 -19.43 10.60
CA ASP A 71 -2.14 -18.39 9.70
C ASP A 71 -2.45 -16.99 10.23
N GLU A 72 -1.60 -16.04 9.86
CA GLU A 72 -1.78 -14.61 10.10
C GLU A 72 -2.28 -13.97 8.82
N VAL A 73 -3.45 -13.34 8.85
CA VAL A 73 -4.06 -12.73 7.66
C VAL A 73 -4.18 -11.23 7.88
N TYR A 74 -3.50 -10.47 7.05
CA TYR A 74 -3.55 -9.01 7.03
C TYR A 74 -4.54 -8.58 5.94
N ILE A 75 -5.64 -7.98 6.39
CA ILE A 75 -6.70 -7.44 5.53
C ILE A 75 -6.39 -5.95 5.34
N LEU A 76 -6.18 -5.51 4.10
CA LEU A 76 -5.72 -4.16 3.77
C LEU A 76 -6.87 -3.18 3.52
N GLY A 77 -7.92 -3.29 4.34
CA GLY A 77 -9.09 -2.42 4.28
C GLY A 77 -10.26 -3.01 3.50
N ASP A 78 -11.39 -2.32 3.65
CA ASP A 78 -12.65 -2.58 2.97
C ASP A 78 -13.12 -4.04 3.15
N PHE A 79 -13.14 -4.47 4.41
CA PHE A 79 -13.58 -5.80 4.82
C PHE A 79 -15.08 -6.00 4.54
N SER A 80 -15.93 -5.09 5.04
CA SER A 80 -17.39 -5.21 4.93
C SER A 80 -18.09 -3.87 4.98
N ILE A 81 -19.20 -3.75 4.24
CA ILE A 81 -20.08 -2.57 4.27
C ILE A 81 -21.30 -2.73 5.17
N SER A 82 -21.41 -3.88 5.84
CA SER A 82 -22.51 -4.20 6.74
C SER A 82 -22.35 -3.49 8.10
N ARG A 83 -23.36 -3.66 8.97
CA ARG A 83 -23.31 -3.21 10.38
C ARG A 83 -22.50 -4.17 11.24
N GLY A 84 -22.19 -3.75 12.47
CA GLY A 84 -21.29 -4.45 13.38
C GLY A 84 -21.63 -5.93 13.55
N LYS A 85 -22.90 -6.25 13.84
CA LYS A 85 -23.34 -7.63 14.07
C LYS A 85 -23.13 -8.56 12.86
N ALA A 86 -23.53 -8.13 11.66
CA ALA A 86 -23.38 -8.92 10.44
C ALA A 86 -21.90 -9.09 10.04
N ALA A 87 -21.08 -8.06 10.26
CA ALA A 87 -19.64 -8.15 10.06
C ALA A 87 -18.99 -9.16 11.04
N ASN A 88 -19.41 -9.17 12.31
CA ASN A 88 -18.95 -10.15 13.31
C ASN A 88 -19.29 -11.58 12.88
N GLU A 89 -20.52 -11.83 12.43
CA GLU A 89 -20.98 -13.16 11.99
C GLU A 89 -20.11 -13.71 10.86
N VAL A 90 -19.67 -12.87 9.92
CA VAL A 90 -18.70 -13.27 8.89
C VAL A 90 -17.32 -13.49 9.50
N LEU A 91 -16.82 -12.55 10.29
CA LEU A 91 -15.48 -12.65 10.89
C LEU A 91 -15.30 -13.92 11.72
N GLU A 92 -16.29 -14.35 12.47
CA GLU A 92 -16.26 -15.58 13.28
C GLU A 92 -16.12 -16.84 12.43
N GLN A 93 -16.66 -16.84 11.22
CA GLN A 93 -16.58 -17.97 10.28
C GLN A 93 -15.21 -18.09 9.59
N LEU A 94 -14.46 -16.98 9.48
CA LEU A 94 -13.18 -16.95 8.76
C LEU A 94 -12.05 -17.55 9.61
N ASN A 95 -11.29 -18.50 9.07
CA ASN A 95 -10.10 -19.03 9.72
C ASN A 95 -8.97 -17.99 9.84
N GLY A 96 -8.04 -18.22 10.76
CA GLY A 96 -6.80 -17.45 10.89
C GLY A 96 -6.84 -16.34 11.95
N LYS A 97 -5.66 -15.82 12.29
CA LYS A 97 -5.47 -14.65 13.14
C LYS A 97 -5.53 -13.41 12.24
N LYS A 98 -6.58 -12.62 12.39
CA LYS A 98 -6.87 -11.52 11.47
C LYS A 98 -6.30 -10.20 12.01
N TYR A 99 -5.77 -9.39 11.11
CA TYR A 99 -5.29 -8.04 11.33
C TYR A 99 -5.93 -7.13 10.29
N LEU A 100 -6.37 -5.94 10.68
CA LEU A 100 -7.07 -5.03 9.77
C LEU A 100 -6.32 -3.72 9.63
N ILE A 101 -6.01 -3.35 8.39
CA ILE A 101 -5.81 -1.95 8.04
C ILE A 101 -7.18 -1.33 7.79
N GLU A 102 -7.49 -0.21 8.42
CA GLU A 102 -8.80 0.43 8.30
C GLU A 102 -9.03 0.97 6.89
N GLY A 103 -10.12 0.55 6.26
CA GLY A 103 -10.56 1.06 4.97
C GLY A 103 -11.70 2.06 5.06
N ASN A 104 -11.95 2.81 3.98
CA ASN A 104 -13.01 3.82 3.96
C ASN A 104 -14.43 3.23 3.95
N HIS A 105 -14.56 1.95 3.65
CA HIS A 105 -15.83 1.23 3.72
C HIS A 105 -16.04 0.48 5.04
N ASP A 106 -15.05 0.43 5.94
CA ASP A 106 -15.10 -0.28 7.23
C ASP A 106 -15.87 0.48 8.33
N LYS A 107 -17.04 1.02 7.98
CA LYS A 107 -17.90 1.80 8.89
C LYS A 107 -18.45 0.98 10.06
N SER A 108 -18.43 -0.35 9.95
CA SER A 108 -18.77 -1.25 11.06
C SER A 108 -17.87 -1.03 12.28
N LEU A 109 -16.65 -0.50 12.11
CA LEU A 109 -15.73 -0.21 13.21
C LEU A 109 -16.23 0.85 14.19
N ASP A 110 -17.15 1.70 13.76
CA ASP A 110 -17.81 2.73 14.58
C ASP A 110 -19.12 2.22 15.24
N ASP A 111 -19.57 1.02 14.87
CA ASP A 111 -20.76 0.40 15.43
C ASP A 111 -20.46 -0.19 16.82
N LYS A 112 -21.33 0.09 17.80
CA LYS A 112 -21.17 -0.41 19.17
C LYS A 112 -21.31 -1.93 19.27
N GLU A 113 -22.01 -2.55 18.32
CA GLU A 113 -22.17 -4.01 18.28
C GLU A 113 -20.99 -4.71 17.59
N PHE A 114 -20.03 -3.98 17.03
CA PHE A 114 -18.87 -4.58 16.38
C PHE A 114 -17.83 -5.06 17.41
N ASP A 115 -17.47 -6.35 17.35
CA ASP A 115 -16.48 -6.92 18.25
C ASP A 115 -15.07 -6.75 17.67
N ARG A 116 -14.40 -5.67 18.09
CA ARG A 116 -13.01 -5.38 17.71
C ARG A 116 -12.02 -6.46 18.14
N SER A 117 -12.37 -7.32 19.11
CA SER A 117 -11.50 -8.40 19.60
C SER A 117 -11.34 -9.57 18.61
N LEU A 118 -12.23 -9.66 17.61
CA LEU A 118 -12.11 -10.60 16.49
C LEU A 118 -10.86 -10.32 15.62
N PHE A 119 -10.30 -9.11 15.74
CA PHE A 119 -9.02 -8.73 15.17
C PHE A 119 -7.93 -8.68 16.25
N ARG A 120 -6.72 -9.10 15.88
CA ARG A 120 -5.53 -8.96 16.73
C ARG A 120 -5.11 -7.50 16.89
N TRP A 121 -5.25 -6.72 15.82
CA TRP A 121 -5.23 -5.28 15.86
C TRP A 121 -5.94 -4.71 14.65
N ILE A 122 -6.35 -3.45 14.79
CA ILE A 122 -6.98 -2.62 13.76
C ILE A 122 -6.20 -1.30 13.74
N ARG A 123 -5.70 -0.87 12.58
CA ARG A 123 -4.86 0.33 12.44
C ARG A 123 -5.09 1.00 11.09
N PRO A 124 -4.92 2.31 10.94
CA PRO A 124 -5.00 2.95 9.61
C PRO A 124 -3.76 2.69 8.73
N TYR A 125 -2.64 2.27 9.33
CA TYR A 125 -1.37 2.01 8.65
C TYR A 125 -0.50 1.11 9.53
N ALA A 126 0.33 0.25 8.93
CA ALA A 126 1.30 -0.55 9.68
C ALA A 126 2.60 -0.80 8.91
N GLU A 127 3.70 -0.86 9.65
CA GLU A 127 4.98 -1.38 9.16
C GLU A 127 5.28 -2.68 9.89
N ILE A 128 5.44 -3.78 9.15
CA ILE A 128 5.76 -5.08 9.72
C ILE A 128 7.04 -5.64 9.12
N ARG A 129 7.54 -6.72 9.72
CA ARG A 129 8.60 -7.53 9.13
C ARG A 129 8.05 -8.86 8.66
N ASP A 130 8.43 -9.23 7.45
CA ASP A 130 8.15 -10.55 6.88
C ASP A 130 9.36 -11.06 6.11
N CYS A 131 9.83 -12.26 6.41
CA CYS A 131 10.96 -12.92 5.75
C CYS A 131 12.16 -12.00 5.43
N ARG A 132 12.64 -11.25 6.44
CA ARG A 132 13.74 -10.26 6.39
C ARG A 132 13.46 -8.98 5.59
N ARG A 133 12.25 -8.79 5.10
CA ARG A 133 11.78 -7.58 4.43
C ARG A 133 10.96 -6.73 5.38
N GLN A 134 10.98 -5.42 5.14
CA GLN A 134 10.01 -4.51 5.70
C GLN A 134 8.77 -4.52 4.78
N VAL A 135 7.58 -4.55 5.35
CA VAL A 135 6.33 -4.50 4.59
C VAL A 135 5.50 -3.34 5.14
N ILE A 136 5.15 -2.42 4.25
CA ILE A 136 4.27 -1.29 4.50
C ILE A 136 2.86 -1.71 4.11
N LEU A 137 1.91 -1.55 5.03
CA LEU A 137 0.52 -1.92 4.88
C LEU A 137 -0.35 -0.66 4.99
N SER A 138 -1.14 -0.41 3.95
CA SER A 138 -2.06 0.73 3.82
C SER A 138 -3.21 0.30 2.93
N LEU A 139 -4.43 0.83 3.12
CA LEU A 139 -5.48 0.65 2.11
C LEU A 139 -5.09 1.40 0.83
N TYR A 140 -4.72 2.67 0.96
CA TYR A 140 -4.34 3.51 -0.17
C TYR A 140 -2.90 3.29 -0.62
N PRO A 141 -2.63 3.29 -1.93
CA PRO A 141 -1.26 3.36 -2.42
C PRO A 141 -0.63 4.70 -2.01
N VAL A 142 0.60 4.62 -1.51
CA VAL A 142 1.40 5.77 -1.08
C VAL A 142 2.64 5.79 -1.95
N PHE A 143 2.82 6.86 -2.71
CA PHE A 143 3.91 6.95 -3.69
C PHE A 143 5.29 7.07 -3.07
N CYS A 144 5.36 7.62 -1.85
CA CYS A 144 6.61 7.80 -1.12
C CYS A 144 6.50 7.11 0.24
N TYR A 145 7.21 6.00 0.44
CA TYR A 145 7.19 5.26 1.69
C TYR A 145 8.59 4.94 2.22
N LYS A 146 8.67 4.68 3.52
CA LYS A 146 9.93 4.41 4.21
C LYS A 146 10.65 3.23 3.57
N GLY A 147 11.89 3.46 3.16
CA GLY A 147 12.75 2.39 2.63
C GLY A 147 12.42 1.93 1.21
N GLN A 148 11.58 2.67 0.47
CA GLN A 148 11.17 2.39 -0.91
C GLN A 148 12.33 2.09 -1.88
N TYR A 149 13.43 2.83 -1.77
CA TYR A 149 14.58 2.69 -2.67
C TYR A 149 15.72 1.83 -2.09
N ARG A 150 15.51 1.19 -0.94
CA ARG A 150 16.55 0.37 -0.31
C ARG A 150 16.60 -1.01 -0.96
N MET A 151 17.79 -1.41 -1.41
CA MET A 151 18.06 -2.69 -2.06
C MET A 151 19.06 -3.53 -1.26
N THR A 152 19.03 -4.85 -1.45
CA THR A 152 20.15 -5.73 -1.08
C THR A 152 21.32 -5.54 -2.07
N PRO A 153 22.53 -6.01 -1.75
CA PRO A 153 23.65 -6.02 -2.70
C PRO A 153 23.33 -6.74 -4.02
N GLU A 154 22.41 -7.70 -3.99
CA GLU A 154 21.91 -8.46 -5.16
C GLU A 154 20.78 -7.73 -5.91
N GLY A 155 20.49 -6.47 -5.58
CA GLY A 155 19.48 -5.65 -6.26
C GLY A 155 18.03 -5.99 -5.89
N THR A 156 17.78 -6.74 -4.81
CA THR A 156 16.41 -7.07 -4.38
C THR A 156 15.86 -5.99 -3.44
N PRO A 157 14.60 -5.52 -3.60
CA PRO A 157 14.01 -4.57 -2.67
C PRO A 157 13.95 -5.09 -1.22
N LEU A 158 14.36 -4.24 -0.28
CA LEU A 158 14.29 -4.52 1.16
C LEU A 158 12.91 -4.18 1.75
N THR A 159 12.16 -3.30 1.09
CA THR A 159 10.85 -2.86 1.53
C THR A 159 9.82 -3.00 0.42
N TYR A 160 8.64 -3.49 0.77
CA TYR A 160 7.49 -3.57 -0.13
C TYR A 160 6.33 -2.82 0.46
N MET A 161 5.54 -2.17 -0.38
CA MET A 161 4.23 -1.65 -0.01
C MET A 161 3.15 -2.56 -0.57
N LEU A 162 2.22 -2.97 0.28
CA LEU A 162 1.00 -3.65 -0.11
C LEU A 162 -0.18 -2.70 0.11
N TYR A 163 -1.06 -2.64 -0.88
CA TYR A 163 -2.22 -1.76 -0.91
C TYR A 163 -3.42 -2.42 -1.60
N GLY A 164 -4.59 -1.78 -1.44
CA GLY A 164 -5.86 -2.13 -2.07
C GLY A 164 -6.51 -0.91 -2.72
N HIS A 165 -7.82 -0.73 -2.55
CA HIS A 165 -8.63 0.45 -2.90
C HIS A 165 -8.80 0.78 -4.38
N VAL A 166 -7.77 0.58 -5.20
CA VAL A 166 -7.75 1.09 -6.57
C VAL A 166 -8.41 0.15 -7.57
N HIS A 167 -8.63 -1.13 -7.21
CA HIS A 167 -9.21 -2.16 -8.08
C HIS A 167 -8.60 -2.14 -9.49
N ASN A 168 -9.36 -2.47 -10.54
CA ASN A 168 -8.92 -2.30 -11.94
C ASN A 168 -9.32 -0.92 -12.52
N THR A 169 -9.31 0.13 -11.70
CA THR A 169 -9.79 1.46 -12.11
C THR A 169 -8.71 2.29 -12.83
N HIS A 170 -8.99 3.58 -13.07
CA HIS A 170 -8.01 4.53 -13.60
C HIS A 170 -6.83 4.72 -12.65
N ASP A 171 -7.07 4.74 -11.34
CA ASP A 171 -6.03 4.96 -10.35
C ASP A 171 -5.00 3.83 -10.35
N GLU A 172 -5.42 2.58 -10.56
CA GLU A 172 -4.49 1.44 -10.73
C GLU A 172 -3.56 1.63 -11.92
N ARG A 173 -4.03 2.22 -13.02
CA ARG A 173 -3.17 2.54 -14.17
C ARG A 173 -2.15 3.61 -13.79
N LEU A 174 -2.55 4.65 -13.08
CA LEU A 174 -1.65 5.72 -12.63
C LEU A 174 -0.59 5.21 -11.64
N VAL A 175 -1.00 4.36 -10.68
CA VAL A 175 -0.08 3.73 -9.73
C VAL A 175 0.95 2.87 -10.46
N ASN A 176 0.52 2.07 -11.43
CA ASN A 176 1.41 1.24 -12.23
C ASN A 176 2.39 2.07 -13.07
N GLU A 177 1.94 3.17 -13.68
CA GLU A 177 2.82 4.09 -14.39
C GLU A 177 3.83 4.74 -13.44
N PHE A 178 3.39 5.20 -12.26
CA PHE A 178 4.29 5.74 -11.25
C PHE A 178 5.36 4.72 -10.81
N ILE A 179 5.01 3.45 -10.63
CA ILE A 179 5.98 2.39 -10.31
C ILE A 179 6.95 2.13 -11.46
N ARG A 180 6.51 2.31 -12.71
CA ARG A 180 7.33 2.12 -13.92
C ARG A 180 8.28 3.28 -14.16
N ILE A 181 7.91 4.52 -13.84
CA ILE A 181 8.74 5.71 -14.11
C ILE A 181 10.15 5.56 -13.50
N PRO A 182 10.35 5.25 -12.21
CA PRO A 182 11.66 5.01 -11.62
C PRO A 182 12.44 3.90 -12.32
N LYS A 183 11.77 2.79 -12.65
CA LYS A 183 12.39 1.67 -13.39
C LYS A 183 12.79 2.07 -14.80
N LYS A 184 11.99 2.90 -15.46
CA LYS A 184 12.25 3.42 -16.80
C LYS A 184 13.35 4.47 -16.76
N SER A 185 13.41 5.34 -15.75
CA SER A 185 14.53 6.25 -15.53
C SER A 185 15.82 5.53 -15.15
N GLU A 186 15.74 4.39 -14.46
CA GLU A 186 16.91 3.52 -14.21
C GLU A 186 17.35 2.81 -15.49
N ILE A 187 16.42 2.27 -16.29
CA ILE A 187 16.70 1.67 -17.60
C ILE A 187 17.18 2.73 -18.59
N LEU A 188 16.64 3.95 -18.57
CA LEU A 188 17.06 5.07 -19.38
C LEU A 188 18.41 5.59 -18.90
N ALA A 189 18.69 5.68 -17.60
CA ALA A 189 20.01 6.04 -17.09
C ALA A 189 21.06 4.95 -17.42
N LEU A 190 20.67 3.67 -17.36
CA LEU A 190 21.48 2.55 -17.85
C LEU A 190 21.68 2.65 -19.36
N ALA A 191 20.62 2.87 -20.13
CA ALA A 191 20.67 3.00 -21.58
C ALA A 191 21.39 4.28 -22.03
N GLU A 192 21.35 5.37 -21.27
CA GLU A 192 22.09 6.63 -21.46
C GLU A 192 23.55 6.45 -21.08
N SER A 193 23.85 5.70 -20.01
CA SER A 193 25.22 5.28 -19.70
C SER A 193 25.80 4.37 -20.79
N MET A 194 24.94 3.62 -21.49
CA MET A 194 25.29 2.82 -22.66
C MET A 194 25.29 3.65 -23.97
N ASN A 195 24.44 4.67 -24.10
CA ASN A 195 24.27 5.56 -25.27
C ASN A 195 25.12 6.84 -25.19
N HIS A 196 25.95 7.00 -24.15
CA HIS A 196 27.10 7.88 -24.23
C HIS A 196 28.12 7.42 -25.30
N SER A 197 27.89 6.26 -25.94
CA SER A 197 28.20 6.08 -27.35
C SER A 197 27.08 6.67 -28.24
N GLU A 198 27.20 7.96 -28.52
CA GLU A 198 26.58 8.75 -29.61
C GLU A 198 25.03 8.88 -29.70
N GLY A 199 24.52 10.10 -29.43
CA GLY A 199 23.56 10.79 -30.32
C GLY A 199 22.09 10.99 -29.89
N GLN A 200 21.79 12.21 -29.37
CA GLN A 200 20.53 13.00 -29.47
C GLN A 200 19.15 12.51 -28.94
N ALA A 201 18.83 12.98 -27.72
CA ALA A 201 17.62 13.57 -27.11
C ALA A 201 16.17 13.17 -27.50
N ILE A 202 15.34 12.81 -26.48
CA ILE A 202 13.88 13.06 -26.41
C ILE A 202 13.44 13.36 -24.95
N GLY A 203 12.75 14.49 -24.75
CA GLY A 203 12.05 14.91 -23.52
C GLY A 203 12.87 15.87 -22.65
N THR A 204 12.56 17.16 -22.64
CA THR A 204 13.34 18.12 -21.83
C THR A 204 12.96 18.02 -20.36
N VAL A 205 13.89 18.42 -19.49
CA VAL A 205 13.70 18.50 -18.03
C VAL A 205 12.45 19.31 -17.65
N GLU A 206 12.03 20.23 -18.51
CA GLU A 206 10.85 21.09 -18.30
C GLU A 206 9.53 20.30 -18.33
N ASP A 207 9.42 19.28 -19.19
CA ASP A 207 8.23 18.43 -19.27
C ASP A 207 8.08 17.58 -18.00
N MET A 208 9.19 17.06 -17.47
CA MET A 208 9.20 16.35 -16.20
C MET A 208 8.85 17.26 -15.01
N ILE A 209 9.36 18.49 -15.00
CA ILE A 209 9.03 19.47 -13.95
C ILE A 209 7.54 19.82 -14.00
N TYR A 210 6.95 19.94 -15.19
CA TYR A 210 5.52 20.22 -15.33
C TYR A 210 4.65 19.09 -14.76
N GLU A 211 4.95 17.83 -15.12
CA GLU A 211 4.24 16.65 -14.62
C GLU A 211 4.41 16.45 -13.11
N MET A 212 5.63 16.64 -12.58
CA MET A 212 5.89 16.58 -11.14
C MET A 212 5.14 17.67 -10.38
N ASN A 213 5.06 18.88 -10.95
CA ASN A 213 4.34 19.99 -10.34
C ASN A 213 2.83 19.73 -10.35
N SER A 214 2.28 19.16 -11.44
CA SER A 214 0.88 18.73 -11.50
C SER A 214 0.55 17.68 -10.44
N ALA A 215 1.37 16.63 -10.34
CA ALA A 215 1.22 15.58 -9.33
C ALA A 215 1.36 16.11 -7.89
N MET A 216 2.25 17.08 -7.64
CA MET A 216 2.35 17.76 -6.35
C MET A 216 1.11 18.57 -6.01
N GLN A 217 0.49 19.27 -6.98
CA GLN A 217 -0.77 20.00 -6.74
C GLN A 217 -1.91 19.04 -6.38
N ASP A 218 -1.98 17.88 -7.05
CA ASP A 218 -2.97 16.85 -6.72
C ASP A 218 -2.72 16.20 -5.36
N MET A 219 -1.46 16.02 -4.96
CA MET A 219 -1.12 15.58 -3.61
C MET A 219 -1.46 16.63 -2.55
N ILE A 220 -1.26 17.92 -2.83
CA ILE A 220 -1.68 19.01 -1.95
C ILE A 220 -3.21 19.04 -1.83
N PHE A 221 -3.94 18.83 -2.93
CA PHE A 221 -5.40 18.71 -2.93
C PHE A 221 -5.86 17.51 -2.08
N ARG A 222 -5.28 16.33 -2.29
CA ARG A 222 -5.59 15.12 -1.50
C ARG A 222 -5.20 15.27 -0.02
N TRP A 223 -4.09 15.94 0.28
CA TRP A 223 -3.71 16.26 1.65
C TRP A 223 -4.69 17.23 2.30
N ASN A 224 -5.16 18.25 1.58
CA ASN A 224 -6.20 19.16 2.05
C ASN A 224 -7.54 18.42 2.27
N PHE A 225 -7.90 17.49 1.39
CA PHE A 225 -9.06 16.61 1.57
C PHE A 225 -8.94 15.72 2.81
N CYS A 226 -7.80 15.06 3.01
CA CYS A 226 -7.53 14.26 4.22
C CYS A 226 -7.52 15.13 5.49
N LYS A 227 -7.00 16.36 5.41
CA LYS A 227 -7.03 17.35 6.49
C LYS A 227 -8.47 17.78 6.82
N GLU A 228 -9.32 17.98 5.82
CA GLU A 228 -10.74 18.30 6.00
C GLU A 228 -11.51 17.13 6.62
N ALA A 229 -11.18 15.90 6.24
CA ALA A 229 -11.80 14.68 6.77
C ALA A 229 -11.44 14.38 8.25
N TYR A 230 -10.27 14.81 8.74
CA TYR A 230 -9.75 14.44 10.08
C TYR A 230 -9.65 15.58 11.11
N ALA A 231 -10.28 16.73 10.84
CA ALA A 231 -10.06 17.99 11.56
C ALA A 231 -10.84 18.17 12.90
N GLY A 232 -10.71 17.25 13.86
CA GLY A 232 -11.12 17.51 15.26
C GLY A 232 -10.37 18.71 15.91
N PRO A 233 -9.04 18.84 15.77
CA PRO A 233 -8.25 19.93 16.36
C PRO A 233 -8.28 21.28 15.61
N VAL A 234 -8.82 21.35 14.38
CA VAL A 234 -8.83 22.56 13.52
C VAL A 234 -9.94 23.57 13.91
N ARG A 235 -10.78 23.23 14.89
CA ARG A 235 -11.86 24.11 15.35
C ARG A 235 -11.39 25.28 16.22
N SER A 236 -10.17 25.26 16.75
CA SER A 236 -9.64 26.37 17.54
C SER A 236 -9.27 27.58 16.68
N ARG A 237 -9.49 28.79 17.19
CA ARG A 237 -9.10 30.04 16.51
C ARG A 237 -7.59 30.08 16.24
N ASP A 238 -6.79 29.54 17.17
CA ASP A 238 -5.33 29.54 17.06
C ASP A 238 -4.82 28.56 16.00
N GLY A 239 -5.44 27.37 15.90
CA GLY A 239 -5.12 26.42 14.84
C GLY A 239 -5.45 26.99 13.45
N LYS A 240 -6.56 27.71 13.32
CA LYS A 240 -6.92 28.41 12.07
C LYS A 240 -5.95 29.52 11.71
N ARG A 241 -5.38 30.23 12.70
CA ARG A 241 -4.39 31.29 12.50
C ARG A 241 -3.04 30.73 12.06
N GLN A 242 -2.51 29.75 12.78
CA GLN A 242 -1.23 29.09 12.44
C GLN A 242 -1.25 28.46 11.04
N ILE A 243 -2.38 27.87 10.64
CA ILE A 243 -2.55 27.31 9.30
C ILE A 243 -2.52 28.41 8.22
N LYS A 244 -3.14 29.56 8.48
CA LYS A 244 -3.10 30.69 7.54
C LYS A 244 -1.70 31.26 7.40
N ASP A 245 -0.97 31.36 8.51
CA ASP A 245 0.39 31.90 8.52
C ASP A 245 1.34 30.97 7.75
N LEU A 246 1.30 29.65 7.99
CA LEU A 246 2.11 28.66 7.26
C LEU A 246 1.78 28.58 5.76
N ALA A 247 0.50 28.70 5.39
CA ALA A 247 0.09 28.72 3.99
C ALA A 247 0.57 29.98 3.27
N ALA A 248 0.53 31.14 3.95
CA ALA A 248 1.05 32.39 3.42
C ALA A 248 2.58 32.33 3.23
N GLU A 249 3.31 31.77 4.19
CA GLU A 249 4.76 31.53 4.08
C GLU A 249 5.11 30.60 2.92
N GLY A 250 4.38 29.49 2.75
CA GLY A 250 4.58 28.56 1.64
C GLY A 250 4.31 29.19 0.28
N ILE A 251 3.24 30.01 0.16
CA ILE A 251 2.93 30.73 -1.07
C ILE A 251 4.01 31.77 -1.41
N GLU A 252 4.51 32.50 -0.42
CA GLU A 252 5.54 33.50 -0.65
C GLU A 252 6.89 32.86 -1.02
N TYR A 253 7.26 31.76 -0.37
CA TYR A 253 8.43 30.95 -0.72
C TYR A 253 8.39 30.49 -2.18
N LEU A 254 7.24 29.97 -2.64
CA LEU A 254 7.06 29.53 -4.02
C LEU A 254 7.10 30.69 -5.03
N LYS A 255 6.58 31.87 -4.66
CA LYS A 255 6.68 33.08 -5.49
C LYS A 255 8.13 33.55 -5.64
N GLU A 256 8.94 33.45 -4.59
CA GLU A 256 10.34 33.85 -4.63
C GLU A 256 11.22 32.86 -5.41
N ILE A 257 10.87 31.56 -5.40
CA ILE A 257 11.46 30.56 -6.31
C ILE A 257 11.10 30.88 -7.77
N ARG A 258 9.81 31.13 -8.06
CA ARG A 258 9.32 31.44 -9.43
C ARG A 258 9.96 32.70 -10.02
N LYS A 259 10.29 33.69 -9.20
CA LYS A 259 10.97 34.92 -9.62
C LYS A 259 12.48 34.77 -9.77
N GLY A 260 13.05 33.58 -9.53
CA GLY A 260 14.49 33.31 -9.58
C GLY A 260 15.30 34.05 -8.51
N LYS A 261 14.65 34.62 -7.48
CA LYS A 261 15.29 35.51 -6.50
C LYS A 261 16.10 34.76 -5.44
N LEU A 262 15.70 33.54 -5.08
CA LEU A 262 16.43 32.69 -4.13
C LEU A 262 17.76 32.16 -4.70
N TRP A 263 17.90 32.10 -6.03
CA TRP A 263 19.12 31.64 -6.70
C TRP A 263 20.23 32.70 -6.78
N LYS A 264 19.92 34.00 -6.57
CA LYS A 264 20.91 35.10 -6.60
C LYS A 264 21.50 35.46 -5.23
N ARG A 265 21.17 34.72 -4.18
CA ARG A 265 21.63 34.99 -2.80
C ARG A 265 22.50 33.88 -2.20
N LEU A 266 22.72 32.80 -2.95
CA LEU A 266 23.54 31.66 -2.54
C LEU A 266 24.76 31.44 -3.45
N PHE A 267 25.02 32.37 -4.37
CA PHE A 267 26.26 32.55 -5.11
C PHE A 267 26.56 34.05 -5.26
#